data_AF-A0A3N0U8G1-F1
#
_entry.id   AF-A0A3N0U8G1-F1
#
_cell.length_a   1.000
_cell.length_b   1.000
_cell.length_c   1.000
_cell.angle_alpha   90.00
_cell.angle_beta   90.00
_cell.angle_gamma   90.00
#
_symmetry.space_group_name_H-M   'P 1'
#
loop_
_entity.id
_entity.type
_entity.pdbx_description
1 polymer ?
#
loop_
_entity_poly.entity_id
_entity_poly.type
_entity_poly.pdbx_seq_one_letter_code
_entity_poly.pdbx_strand_id
1 'polypeptide(L)'
;MYSEHKPTFIENWPQALLALSFLSEGFELHEQDIIAIGANTHDFMNARALLKKPIFSAQLRENIEYALSVLNKPAFLRFGGVSYHDDALPRLETVDGVIEQLSVSNRRVASYLWDCLQSSTPVWLFLREWRDIPRWGEFRCFIRDAKVIGVSQYHCLEYFPFLKEKENEIRLQIITFLQKLLPALHMNSVVADIAIDYQDGKFTTTLIELNPYIQRTDACLFSWVNGGDFNGRIRVNQSIADAQAEKRKRPYLL
;
A
#
# COMPACT_ATOMS: atom_id res chain seq x y z
N MET A 1 -4.48 -15.05 7.83
CA MET A 1 -4.83 -14.48 6.50
C MET A 1 -3.93 -13.31 6.09
N TYR A 2 -3.59 -12.37 6.99
CA TYR A 2 -2.55 -11.35 6.70
C TYR A 2 -1.16 -11.83 7.12
N SER A 3 -1.06 -12.33 8.35
CA SER A 3 0.18 -12.86 8.97
C SER A 3 0.89 -13.95 8.17
N GLU A 4 0.15 -14.75 7.39
CA GLU A 4 0.70 -15.73 6.42
C GLU A 4 1.53 -15.07 5.31
N HIS A 5 1.30 -13.78 5.06
CA HIS A 5 1.97 -12.97 4.06
C HIS A 5 2.87 -11.90 4.69
N LYS A 6 3.29 -12.08 5.96
CA LYS A 6 4.22 -11.15 6.64
C LYS A 6 5.49 -10.79 5.85
N PRO A 7 6.05 -11.64 4.96
CA PRO A 7 7.19 -11.20 4.15
C PRO A 7 6.90 -9.97 3.27
N THR A 8 5.63 -9.66 2.99
CA THR A 8 5.28 -8.45 2.24
C THR A 8 5.21 -7.18 3.10
N PHE A 9 5.24 -7.30 4.43
CA PHE A 9 5.14 -6.15 5.34
C PHE A 9 6.46 -5.38 5.40
N ILE A 10 6.38 -4.05 5.56
CA ILE A 10 7.52 -3.13 5.45
C ILE A 10 8.64 -3.46 6.44
N GLU A 11 8.30 -3.84 7.67
CA GLU A 11 9.25 -4.24 8.71
C GLU A 11 10.09 -5.47 8.34
N ASN A 12 9.66 -6.24 7.34
CA ASN A 12 10.39 -7.41 6.82
C ASN A 12 11.18 -7.12 5.53
N TRP A 13 11.19 -5.88 5.04
CA TRP A 13 11.88 -5.52 3.81
C TRP A 13 13.38 -5.33 4.04
N PRO A 14 14.24 -5.87 3.15
CA PRO A 14 15.68 -5.62 3.23
C PRO A 14 15.99 -4.15 2.92
N GLN A 15 17.13 -3.65 3.41
CA GLN A 15 17.55 -2.26 3.23
C GLN A 15 17.60 -1.84 1.75
N ALA A 16 18.03 -2.74 0.85
CA ALA A 16 18.06 -2.48 -0.59
C ALA A 16 16.65 -2.20 -1.17
N LEU A 17 15.62 -2.84 -0.62
CA LEU A 17 14.23 -2.63 -1.02
C LEU A 17 13.66 -1.33 -0.41
N LEU A 18 13.96 -1.07 0.86
CA LEU A 18 13.58 0.18 1.54
C LEU A 18 14.15 1.42 0.81
N ALA A 19 15.38 1.32 0.28
CA ALA A 19 16.01 2.37 -0.51
C ALA A 19 15.30 2.70 -1.85
N LEU A 20 14.41 1.82 -2.32
CA LEU A 20 13.58 2.04 -3.52
C LEU A 20 12.18 2.57 -3.17
N SER A 21 11.84 2.68 -1.89
CA SER A 21 10.54 3.13 -1.39
C SER A 21 10.60 4.56 -0.84
N PHE A 22 9.48 5.00 -0.30
CA PHE A 22 9.34 6.28 0.37
C PHE A 22 10.12 6.26 1.69
N LEU A 23 10.69 7.41 2.05
CA LEU A 23 11.24 7.60 3.40
C LEU A 23 10.16 7.27 4.43
N SER A 24 10.44 6.36 5.34
CA SER A 24 9.49 5.91 6.36
C SER A 24 10.24 5.72 7.67
N GLU A 25 9.62 6.16 8.76
CA GLU A 25 10.04 5.85 10.12
C GLU A 25 8.96 5.00 10.77
N GLY A 26 9.35 3.94 11.47
CA GLY A 26 8.38 3.00 12.04
C GLY A 26 8.80 2.45 13.38
N PHE A 27 7.82 2.05 14.16
CA PHE A 27 8.00 1.47 15.48
C PHE A 27 6.94 0.40 15.75
N GLU A 28 7.29 -0.56 16.59
CA GLU A 28 6.37 -1.60 17.04
C GLU A 28 5.35 -1.03 18.05
N LEU A 29 4.09 -1.41 17.90
CA LEU A 29 3.01 -1.02 18.78
C LEU A 29 2.88 -1.98 19.97
N HIS A 30 2.64 -1.40 21.14
CA HIS A 30 2.25 -2.18 22.31
C HIS A 30 0.83 -2.74 22.16
N GLU A 31 0.54 -3.90 22.76
CA GLU A 31 -0.79 -4.54 22.66
C GLU A 31 -1.92 -3.60 23.05
N GLN A 32 -1.75 -2.79 24.09
CA GLN A 32 -2.74 -1.79 24.51
C GLN A 32 -3.14 -0.86 23.36
N ASP A 33 -2.17 -0.37 22.59
CA ASP A 33 -2.41 0.57 21.50
C ASP A 33 -3.05 -0.13 20.31
N ILE A 34 -2.63 -1.37 20.00
CA ILE A 34 -3.27 -2.22 18.98
C ILE A 34 -4.77 -2.39 19.29
N ILE A 35 -5.12 -2.67 20.55
CA ILE A 35 -6.52 -2.81 20.98
C ILE A 35 -7.24 -1.46 20.93
N ALA A 36 -6.61 -0.37 21.36
CA ALA A 36 -7.21 0.97 21.33
C ALA A 36 -7.54 1.44 19.91
N ILE A 37 -6.65 1.16 18.93
CA ILE A 37 -6.87 1.43 17.50
C ILE A 37 -8.03 0.55 16.99
N GLY A 38 -7.95 -0.77 17.19
CA GLY A 38 -8.97 -1.70 16.71
C GLY A 38 -10.36 -1.41 17.28
N ALA A 39 -10.44 -0.99 18.54
CA ALA A 39 -11.69 -0.67 19.24
C ALA A 39 -12.43 0.55 18.68
N ASN A 40 -11.88 1.28 17.70
CA ASN A 40 -12.66 2.26 16.94
C ASN A 40 -13.67 1.61 15.99
N THR A 41 -13.50 0.33 15.66
CA THR A 41 -14.39 -0.41 14.77
C THR A 41 -15.25 -1.39 15.55
N HIS A 42 -16.57 -1.31 15.36
CA HIS A 42 -17.56 -2.08 16.10
C HIS A 42 -17.33 -3.60 16.04
N ASP A 43 -17.02 -4.14 14.86
CA ASP A 43 -16.77 -5.57 14.68
C ASP A 43 -15.59 -6.07 15.54
N PHE A 44 -14.55 -5.25 15.73
CA PHE A 44 -13.41 -5.59 16.58
C PHE A 44 -13.78 -5.54 18.06
N MET A 45 -14.54 -4.53 18.50
CA MET A 45 -15.04 -4.46 19.87
C MET A 45 -15.87 -5.70 20.21
N ASN A 46 -16.77 -6.10 19.32
CA ASN A 46 -17.60 -7.29 19.49
C ASN A 46 -16.75 -8.56 19.54
N ALA A 47 -15.81 -8.72 18.60
CA ALA A 47 -14.93 -9.89 18.55
C ALA A 47 -14.07 -10.05 19.82
N ARG A 48 -13.67 -8.94 20.46
CA ARG A 48 -12.92 -8.94 21.74
C ARG A 48 -13.80 -8.84 22.99
N ALA A 49 -15.13 -8.77 22.86
CA ALA A 49 -16.05 -8.51 23.96
C ALA A 49 -15.68 -7.27 24.80
N LEU A 50 -15.23 -6.20 24.16
CA LEU A 50 -14.86 -4.95 24.84
C LEU A 50 -16.10 -4.15 25.25
N LEU A 51 -16.20 -3.81 26.53
CA LEU A 51 -17.29 -2.97 27.06
C LEU A 51 -17.05 -1.47 26.89
N LYS A 52 -15.79 -1.06 26.73
CA LYS A 52 -15.37 0.33 26.53
C LYS A 52 -14.12 0.39 25.67
N LYS A 53 -13.94 1.50 24.95
CA LYS A 53 -12.72 1.76 24.17
C LYS A 53 -11.54 1.98 25.12
N PRO A 54 -10.42 1.24 24.96
CA PRO A 54 -9.19 1.54 25.68
C PRO A 54 -8.60 2.89 25.27
N ILE A 55 -7.79 3.47 26.15
CA ILE A 55 -7.04 4.69 25.87
C ILE A 55 -5.68 4.35 25.25
N PHE A 56 -5.19 5.24 24.39
CA PHE A 56 -3.82 5.18 23.88
C PHE A 56 -2.82 5.37 25.03
N SER A 57 -1.68 4.69 24.93
CA SER A 57 -0.57 4.82 25.86
C SER A 57 0.14 6.18 25.70
N ALA A 58 0.83 6.62 26.75
CA ALA A 58 1.72 7.78 26.65
C ALA A 58 2.90 7.50 25.70
N GLN A 59 3.42 6.27 25.71
CA GLN A 59 4.53 5.85 24.86
C GLN A 59 4.20 5.96 23.37
N LEU A 60 2.95 5.69 22.97
CA LEU A 60 2.53 5.86 21.58
C LEU A 60 2.73 7.31 21.13
N ARG A 61 2.37 8.29 21.96
CA ARG A 61 2.52 9.71 21.63
C ARG A 61 4.00 10.09 21.49
N GLU A 62 4.85 9.62 22.40
CA GLU A 62 6.30 9.85 22.33
C GLU A 62 6.92 9.23 21.07
N ASN A 63 6.52 8.01 20.71
CA ASN A 63 7.02 7.33 19.52
C ASN A 63 6.57 8.04 18.22
N ILE A 64 5.33 8.55 18.19
CA ILE A 64 4.83 9.36 17.07
C ILE A 64 5.62 10.66 16.95
N GLU A 65 5.85 11.35 18.08
CA GLU A 65 6.62 12.60 18.11
C GLU A 65 8.04 12.38 17.59
N TYR A 66 8.72 11.33 18.07
CA TYR A 66 10.02 10.93 17.55
C TYR A 66 9.97 10.65 16.05
N ALA A 67 9.02 9.84 15.57
CA ALA A 67 8.93 9.48 14.16
C ALA A 67 8.67 10.69 13.25
N LEU A 68 7.81 11.62 13.67
CA LEU A 68 7.59 12.89 12.96
C LEU A 68 8.86 13.75 12.94
N SER A 69 9.62 13.79 14.04
CA SER A 69 10.88 14.55 14.12
C SER A 69 11.95 13.99 13.18
N VAL A 70 12.05 12.66 13.05
CA VAL A 70 13.00 12.00 12.14
C VAL A 70 12.59 12.22 10.69
N LEU A 71 11.30 12.10 10.39
CA LEU A 71 10.77 12.27 9.04
C LEU A 71 10.91 13.72 8.56
N ASN A 72 10.67 14.68 9.45
CA ASN A 72 10.74 16.13 9.23
C ASN A 72 9.99 16.59 7.96
N LYS A 73 8.87 15.93 7.67
CA LYS A 73 7.98 16.16 6.52
C LYS A 73 6.55 15.78 6.93
N PRO A 74 5.52 16.26 6.22
CA PRO A 74 4.17 15.74 6.39
C PRO A 74 4.16 14.24 6.14
N ALA A 75 3.37 13.50 6.91
CA ALA A 75 3.36 12.05 6.91
C ALA A 75 2.07 11.46 6.31
N PHE A 76 2.21 10.25 5.79
CA PHE A 76 1.15 9.30 5.52
C PHE A 76 1.29 8.15 6.54
N LEU A 77 0.22 7.84 7.26
CA LEU A 77 0.21 6.75 8.23
C LEU A 77 -0.19 5.42 7.58
N ARG A 78 0.56 4.36 7.89
CA ARG A 78 0.17 2.98 7.55
C ARG A 78 0.71 2.00 8.57
N PHE A 79 0.23 0.77 8.47
CA PHE A 79 0.82 -0.39 9.13
C PHE A 79 1.66 -1.20 8.12
N GLY A 80 2.35 -2.23 8.62
CA GLY A 80 3.16 -3.12 7.78
C GLY A 80 2.41 -3.66 6.56
N GLY A 81 1.21 -4.22 6.77
CA GLY A 81 0.42 -4.87 5.72
C GLY A 81 -0.83 -4.13 5.24
N VAL A 82 -1.17 -2.96 5.81
CA VAL A 82 -2.44 -2.28 5.50
C VAL A 82 -2.34 -0.77 5.74
N SER A 83 -3.16 0.00 5.04
CA SER A 83 -3.41 1.42 5.30
C SER A 83 -4.90 1.68 5.50
N TYR A 84 -5.26 2.91 5.85
CA TYR A 84 -6.65 3.35 5.96
C TYR A 84 -7.35 3.52 4.59
N HIS A 85 -6.61 3.41 3.48
CA HIS A 85 -7.11 3.60 2.11
C HIS A 85 -7.88 4.92 1.96
N ASP A 86 -9.17 4.89 1.61
CA ASP A 86 -9.98 6.09 1.37
C ASP A 86 -10.24 6.90 2.65
N ASP A 87 -10.09 6.27 3.82
CA ASP A 87 -10.24 6.93 5.13
C ASP A 87 -8.93 7.52 5.65
N ALA A 88 -7.88 7.55 4.82
CA ALA A 88 -6.59 8.13 5.19
C ALA A 88 -6.65 9.66 5.14
N LEU A 89 -6.35 10.29 6.28
CA LEU A 89 -6.12 11.71 6.42
C LEU A 89 -4.82 12.10 5.72
N PRO A 90 -4.84 13.16 4.89
CA PRO A 90 -3.65 13.61 4.19
C PRO A 90 -2.73 14.42 5.10
N ARG A 91 -1.43 14.40 4.79
CA ARG A 91 -0.42 15.35 5.32
C ARG A 91 -0.44 15.47 6.86
N LEU A 92 -0.20 14.36 7.56
CA LEU A 92 -0.13 14.34 9.01
C LEU A 92 1.16 15.01 9.50
N GLU A 93 1.05 16.12 10.22
CA GLU A 93 2.21 16.90 10.69
C GLU A 93 2.36 16.93 12.22
N THR A 94 1.32 16.51 12.96
CA THR A 94 1.28 16.61 14.42
C THR A 94 0.93 15.28 15.06
N VAL A 95 1.35 15.10 16.32
CA VAL A 95 0.99 13.92 17.12
C VAL A 95 -0.53 13.78 17.20
N ASP A 96 -1.26 14.88 17.42
CA ASP A 96 -2.72 14.82 17.53
C ASP A 96 -3.40 14.45 16.21
N GLY A 97 -2.90 14.90 15.06
CA GLY A 97 -3.42 14.48 13.76
C GLY A 97 -3.18 12.99 13.50
N VAL A 98 -2.04 12.45 13.94
CA VAL A 98 -1.77 11.01 13.88
C VAL A 98 -2.72 10.23 14.81
N ILE A 99 -2.96 10.72 16.03
CA ILE A 99 -3.90 10.12 16.98
C ILE A 99 -5.35 10.19 16.45
N GLU A 100 -5.72 11.26 15.76
CA GLU A 100 -7.00 11.40 15.08
C GLU A 100 -7.15 10.33 13.99
N GLN A 101 -6.15 10.17 13.11
CA GLN A 101 -6.14 9.09 12.11
C GLN A 101 -6.29 7.71 12.75
N LEU A 102 -5.54 7.44 13.82
CA LEU A 102 -5.60 6.17 14.55
C LEU A 102 -6.96 5.93 15.23
N SER A 103 -7.75 6.99 15.41
CA SER A 103 -9.11 6.94 15.96
C SER A 103 -10.20 6.79 14.90
N VAL A 104 -9.85 6.81 13.61
CA VAL A 104 -10.81 6.57 12.52
C VAL A 104 -11.21 5.09 12.52
N SER A 105 -12.51 4.82 12.47
CA SER A 105 -13.01 3.45 12.31
C SER A 105 -12.71 2.95 10.90
N ASN A 106 -11.95 1.87 10.78
CA ASN A 106 -11.64 1.26 9.49
C ASN A 106 -11.59 -0.27 9.58
N ARG A 107 -12.47 -0.94 8.83
CA ARG A 107 -12.61 -2.41 8.88
C ARG A 107 -11.36 -3.15 8.39
N ARG A 108 -10.60 -2.58 7.45
CA ARG A 108 -9.37 -3.21 6.92
C ARG A 108 -8.30 -3.22 7.99
N VAL A 109 -8.07 -2.07 8.63
CA VAL A 109 -7.16 -1.93 9.77
C VAL A 109 -7.60 -2.84 10.91
N ALA A 110 -8.86 -2.78 11.34
CA ALA A 110 -9.37 -3.61 12.42
C ALA A 110 -9.19 -5.12 12.15
N SER A 111 -9.47 -5.58 10.92
CA SER A 111 -9.27 -6.97 10.51
C SER A 111 -7.80 -7.38 10.52
N TYR A 112 -6.89 -6.51 10.07
CA TYR A 112 -5.45 -6.74 10.12
C TYR A 112 -4.94 -6.84 11.56
N LEU A 113 -5.31 -5.89 12.43
CA LEU A 113 -4.91 -5.90 13.84
C LEU A 113 -5.44 -7.14 14.56
N TRP A 114 -6.67 -7.56 14.26
CA TRP A 114 -7.24 -8.80 14.79
C TRP A 114 -6.42 -10.03 14.36
N ASP A 115 -6.10 -10.18 13.08
CA ASP A 115 -5.28 -11.29 12.58
C ASP A 115 -3.88 -11.30 13.22
N CYS A 116 -3.27 -10.14 13.42
CA CYS A 116 -1.96 -10.02 14.08
C CYS A 116 -2.01 -10.45 15.54
N LEU A 117 -3.01 -9.99 16.31
CA LEU A 117 -3.21 -10.40 17.70
C LEU A 117 -3.44 -11.90 17.83
N GLN A 118 -4.30 -12.48 16.99
CA GLN A 118 -4.60 -13.92 17.02
C GLN A 118 -3.38 -14.78 16.67
N SER A 119 -2.51 -14.28 15.80
CA SER A 119 -1.28 -14.98 15.35
C SER A 119 -0.04 -14.62 16.15
N SER A 120 -0.13 -13.75 17.16
CA SER A 120 1.03 -13.17 17.86
C SER A 120 2.06 -12.55 16.90
N THR A 121 1.60 -11.97 15.80
CA THR A 121 2.45 -11.23 14.85
C THR A 121 2.64 -9.80 15.38
N PRO A 122 3.88 -9.31 15.54
CA PRO A 122 4.15 -7.92 15.89
C PRO A 122 3.47 -6.95 14.93
N VAL A 123 2.91 -5.86 15.47
CA VAL A 123 2.28 -4.81 14.66
C VAL A 123 3.17 -3.59 14.63
N TRP A 124 3.56 -3.18 13.43
CA TRP A 124 4.34 -1.97 13.22
C TRP A 124 3.47 -0.84 12.68
N LEU A 125 3.68 0.36 13.21
CA LEU A 125 3.15 1.61 12.67
C LEU A 125 4.27 2.32 11.93
N PHE A 126 3.97 2.84 10.74
CA PHE A 126 4.91 3.61 9.92
C PHE A 126 4.33 5.00 9.61
N LEU A 127 5.14 6.02 9.86
CA LEU A 127 4.97 7.36 9.31
C LEU A 127 5.88 7.48 8.08
N ARG A 128 5.25 7.47 6.92
CA ARG A 128 5.90 7.58 5.61
C ARG A 128 5.84 9.02 5.12
N GLU A 129 6.85 9.50 4.41
CA GLU A 129 6.77 10.84 3.79
C GLU A 129 5.54 10.94 2.89
N TRP A 130 4.76 12.01 3.08
CA TRP A 130 3.65 12.34 2.20
C TRP A 130 4.19 12.75 0.83
N ARG A 131 3.61 12.18 -0.22
CA ARG A 131 3.83 12.60 -1.59
C ARG A 131 2.51 12.56 -2.34
N ASP A 132 2.21 13.61 -3.09
CA ASP A 132 1.05 13.65 -3.96
C ASP A 132 1.34 12.78 -5.20
N ILE A 133 0.90 11.53 -5.15
CA ILE A 133 1.06 10.61 -6.28
C ILE A 133 -0.08 10.86 -7.25
N PRO A 134 0.20 11.24 -8.51
CA PRO A 134 -0.86 11.38 -9.49
C PRO A 134 -1.47 10.00 -9.78
N ARG A 135 -2.80 9.91 -9.82
CA ARG A 135 -3.51 8.64 -10.11
C ARG A 135 -3.05 7.97 -11.40
N TRP A 136 -2.69 8.75 -12.43
CA TRP A 136 -2.16 8.17 -13.67
C TRP A 136 -0.86 7.41 -13.45
N GLY A 137 -0.07 7.81 -12.45
CA GLY A 137 1.29 7.32 -12.18
C GLY A 137 1.35 6.05 -11.35
N GLU A 138 0.22 5.49 -10.91
CA GLU A 138 0.22 4.26 -10.13
C GLU A 138 0.15 3.02 -11.02
N PHE A 139 1.09 2.10 -10.81
CA PHE A 139 1.18 0.84 -11.55
C PHE A 139 1.32 -0.34 -10.59
N ARG A 140 0.67 -1.45 -10.95
CA ARG A 140 0.77 -2.73 -10.27
C ARG A 140 1.59 -3.71 -11.10
N CYS A 141 2.68 -4.19 -10.55
CA CYS A 141 3.63 -5.10 -11.19
C CYS A 141 3.48 -6.51 -10.61
N PHE A 142 3.17 -7.50 -11.45
CA PHE A 142 3.03 -8.89 -11.07
C PHE A 142 4.35 -9.61 -11.31
N ILE A 143 4.92 -10.16 -10.23
CA ILE A 143 6.19 -10.88 -10.26
C ILE A 143 5.94 -12.30 -9.77
N ARG A 144 6.40 -13.29 -10.55
CA ARG A 144 6.31 -14.70 -10.22
C ARG A 144 7.60 -15.40 -10.63
N ASP A 145 8.13 -16.25 -9.76
CA ASP A 145 9.37 -17.00 -10.00
C ASP A 145 10.54 -16.09 -10.43
N ALA A 146 10.67 -14.96 -9.71
CA ALA A 146 11.65 -13.90 -9.93
C ALA A 146 11.58 -13.23 -11.32
N LYS A 147 10.43 -13.32 -12.01
CA LYS A 147 10.19 -12.70 -13.32
C LYS A 147 8.96 -11.82 -13.29
N VAL A 148 9.03 -10.67 -13.97
CA VAL A 148 7.87 -9.82 -14.22
C VAL A 148 6.98 -10.51 -15.25
N ILE A 149 5.74 -10.83 -14.87
CA ILE A 149 4.77 -11.50 -15.72
C ILE A 149 3.65 -10.58 -16.20
N GLY A 150 3.61 -9.33 -15.72
CA GLY A 150 2.70 -8.31 -16.21
C GLY A 150 2.79 -7.03 -15.40
N VAL A 151 2.45 -5.90 -16.01
CA VAL A 151 2.30 -4.61 -15.33
C VAL A 151 0.98 -3.99 -15.76
N SER A 152 0.22 -3.48 -14.81
CA SER A 152 -1.06 -2.82 -15.07
C SER A 152 -1.04 -1.40 -14.55
N GLN A 153 -1.70 -0.47 -15.25
CA GLN A 153 -2.23 0.74 -14.62
C GLN A 153 -3.09 0.34 -13.41
N TYR A 154 -2.85 0.93 -12.24
CA TYR A 154 -3.53 0.59 -11.00
C TYR A 154 -5.01 0.97 -11.06
N HIS A 155 -5.29 2.24 -11.41
CA HIS A 155 -6.65 2.78 -11.59
C HIS A 155 -7.24 2.36 -12.94
N CYS A 156 -7.44 1.04 -13.10
CA CYS A 156 -7.83 0.37 -14.33
C CYS A 156 -9.24 0.70 -14.86
N LEU A 157 -10.04 1.46 -14.09
CA LEU A 157 -11.35 1.95 -14.50
C LEU A 157 -11.31 3.34 -15.15
N GLU A 158 -10.13 3.94 -15.25
CA GLU A 158 -9.93 5.29 -15.77
C GLU A 158 -9.07 5.30 -17.02
N TYR A 159 -9.26 6.32 -17.86
CA TYR A 159 -8.39 6.62 -19.00
C TYR A 159 -7.62 7.90 -18.70
N PHE A 160 -6.30 7.83 -18.79
CA PHE A 160 -5.42 8.97 -18.59
C PHE A 160 -4.71 9.32 -19.91
N PRO A 161 -5.09 10.41 -20.61
CA PRO A 161 -4.44 10.83 -21.84
C PRO A 161 -2.92 11.01 -21.71
N PHE A 162 -2.46 11.43 -20.52
CA PHE A 162 -1.04 11.60 -20.21
C PHE A 162 -0.22 10.32 -20.38
N LEU A 163 -0.80 9.15 -20.05
CA LEU A 163 -0.14 7.86 -20.23
C LEU A 163 0.15 7.55 -21.70
N LYS A 164 -0.75 7.97 -22.58
CA LYS A 164 -0.60 7.83 -24.04
C LYS A 164 0.38 8.86 -24.60
N GLU A 165 0.34 10.10 -24.10
CA GLU A 165 1.27 11.15 -24.50
C GLU A 165 2.73 10.82 -24.17
N LYS A 166 2.97 10.19 -23.01
CA LYS A 166 4.31 9.86 -22.48
C LYS A 166 4.61 8.36 -22.48
N GLU A 167 4.00 7.60 -23.39
CA GLU A 167 4.02 6.13 -23.38
C GLU A 167 5.45 5.57 -23.32
N ASN A 168 6.36 6.10 -24.14
CA ASN A 168 7.73 5.60 -24.23
C ASN A 168 8.53 5.92 -22.96
N GLU A 169 8.39 7.13 -22.42
CA GLU A 169 9.06 7.57 -21.21
C GLU A 169 8.58 6.77 -20.00
N ILE A 170 7.26 6.59 -19.85
CA ILE A 170 6.66 5.81 -18.76
C ILE A 170 7.09 4.34 -18.86
N ARG A 171 7.06 3.76 -20.07
CA ARG A 171 7.55 2.39 -20.30
C ARG A 171 9.01 2.24 -19.87
N LEU A 172 9.85 3.20 -20.22
CA LEU A 172 11.26 3.19 -19.85
C LEU A 172 11.45 3.31 -18.32
N GLN A 173 10.68 4.17 -17.65
CA GLN A 173 10.70 4.29 -16.19
C GLN A 173 10.33 2.98 -15.50
N ILE A 174 9.24 2.35 -15.91
CA ILE A 174 8.79 1.05 -15.38
C ILE A 174 9.88 -0.01 -15.54
N ILE A 175 10.42 -0.18 -16.75
CA ILE A 175 11.45 -1.20 -17.03
C ILE A 175 12.71 -0.94 -16.20
N THR A 176 13.19 0.31 -16.19
CA THR A 176 14.41 0.69 -15.46
C THR A 176 14.25 0.50 -13.95
N PHE A 177 13.06 0.82 -13.42
CA PHE A 177 12.77 0.60 -12.01
C PHE A 177 12.69 -0.89 -11.69
N LEU A 178 12.02 -1.69 -12.50
CA LEU A 178 11.90 -3.14 -12.30
C LEU A 178 13.26 -3.86 -12.35
N GLN A 179 14.19 -3.39 -13.18
CA GLN A 179 15.58 -3.89 -13.20
C GLN A 179 16.32 -3.66 -11.86
N LYS A 180 15.97 -2.60 -11.13
CA LYS A 180 16.50 -2.33 -9.79
C LYS A 180 15.72 -3.07 -8.70
N LEU A 181 14.40 -3.18 -8.86
CA LEU A 181 13.51 -3.81 -7.89
C LEU A 181 13.76 -5.32 -7.79
N LEU A 182 13.80 -6.03 -8.91
CA LEU A 182 13.96 -7.50 -8.94
C LEU A 182 15.12 -8.02 -8.06
N PRO A 183 16.36 -7.51 -8.18
CA PRO A 183 17.48 -7.96 -7.34
C PRO A 183 17.37 -7.51 -5.87
N ALA A 184 16.53 -6.52 -5.55
CA ALA A 184 16.31 -6.05 -4.18
C ALA A 184 15.22 -6.84 -3.43
N LEU A 185 14.38 -7.60 -4.15
CA LEU A 185 13.31 -8.41 -3.55
C LEU A 185 13.88 -9.62 -2.80
N HIS A 186 13.37 -9.86 -1.60
CA HIS A 186 13.59 -11.08 -0.82
C HIS A 186 12.56 -12.19 -1.08
N MET A 187 11.62 -11.95 -2.00
CA MET A 187 10.56 -12.89 -2.39
C MET A 187 10.58 -13.13 -3.90
N ASN A 188 10.40 -14.38 -4.31
CA ASN A 188 10.35 -14.75 -5.74
C ASN A 188 9.00 -14.44 -6.40
N SER A 189 7.91 -14.38 -5.62
CA SER A 189 6.56 -14.15 -6.13
C SER A 189 5.86 -13.12 -5.25
N VAL A 190 5.55 -11.96 -5.84
CA VAL A 190 4.96 -10.81 -5.15
C VAL A 190 4.24 -9.92 -6.16
N VAL A 191 3.31 -9.10 -5.68
CA VAL A 191 2.74 -8.01 -6.46
C VAL A 191 3.29 -6.70 -5.91
N ALA A 192 3.96 -5.91 -6.73
CA ALA A 192 4.59 -4.65 -6.32
C ALA A 192 3.82 -3.47 -6.91
N ASP A 193 3.32 -2.58 -6.06
CA ASP A 193 2.71 -1.33 -6.50
C ASP A 193 3.77 -0.23 -6.49
N ILE A 194 3.87 0.50 -7.59
CA ILE A 194 4.87 1.54 -7.82
C ILE A 194 4.19 2.85 -8.20
N ALA A 195 4.77 3.96 -7.75
CA ALA A 195 4.38 5.31 -8.11
C ALA A 195 5.38 5.86 -9.12
N ILE A 196 4.87 6.43 -10.20
CA ILE A 196 5.62 7.26 -11.13
C ILE A 196 5.11 8.69 -10.95
N ASP A 197 6.03 9.61 -10.68
CA ASP A 197 5.74 11.03 -10.58
C ASP A 197 6.46 11.79 -11.70
N TYR A 198 5.92 12.93 -12.08
CA TYR A 198 6.47 13.82 -13.10
C TYR A 198 6.43 15.27 -12.61
N GLN A 199 7.56 15.74 -12.08
CA GLN A 199 7.72 17.08 -11.53
C GLN A 199 8.90 17.76 -12.23
N ASP A 200 8.76 19.05 -12.55
CA ASP A 200 9.79 19.87 -13.18
C ASP A 200 10.45 19.22 -14.41
N GLY A 201 9.65 18.54 -15.24
CA GLY A 201 10.11 17.86 -16.45
C GLY A 201 10.85 16.54 -16.20
N LYS A 202 10.85 16.03 -14.96
CA LYS A 202 11.60 14.84 -14.57
C LYS A 202 10.68 13.76 -14.02
N PHE A 203 10.86 12.54 -14.54
CA PHE A 203 10.22 11.36 -13.99
C PHE A 203 10.99 10.80 -12.80
N THR A 204 10.26 10.32 -11.80
CA THR A 204 10.80 9.48 -10.73
C THR A 204 9.90 8.28 -10.51
N THR A 205 10.47 7.15 -10.03
CA THR A 205 9.69 5.95 -9.71
C THR A 205 10.04 5.47 -8.32
N THR A 206 9.02 5.14 -7.52
CA THR A 206 9.16 4.74 -6.11
C THR A 206 8.27 3.53 -5.82
N LEU A 207 8.75 2.56 -5.04
CA LEU A 207 7.96 1.44 -4.55
C LEU A 207 6.96 1.93 -3.50
N ILE A 208 5.66 1.69 -3.72
CA ILE A 208 4.59 2.01 -2.75
C ILE A 208 4.43 0.87 -1.76
N GLU A 209 4.20 -0.33 -2.26
CA GLU A 209 3.89 -1.49 -1.42
C GLU A 209 4.17 -2.82 -2.11
N LEU A 210 4.32 -3.86 -1.29
CA LEU A 210 4.33 -5.24 -1.72
C LEU A 210 3.06 -5.92 -1.19
N ASN A 211 2.36 -6.58 -2.10
CA ASN A 211 1.16 -7.37 -1.87
C ASN A 211 1.46 -8.84 -2.16
N PRO A 212 0.80 -9.79 -1.49
CA PRO A 212 0.97 -11.21 -1.78
C PRO A 212 0.54 -11.55 -3.21
N TYR A 213 1.26 -12.46 -3.85
CA TYR A 213 0.90 -13.02 -5.16
C TYR A 213 -0.21 -14.07 -5.00
N ILE A 214 -1.43 -13.62 -4.80
CA ILE A 214 -2.63 -14.44 -4.58
C ILE A 214 -3.83 -13.86 -5.33
N GLN A 215 -4.84 -14.70 -5.59
CA GLN A 215 -6.05 -14.30 -6.33
C GLN A 215 -6.86 -13.18 -5.66
N ARG A 216 -6.67 -12.96 -4.35
CA ARG A 216 -7.32 -11.88 -3.60
C ARG A 216 -6.76 -10.49 -3.96
N THR A 217 -5.53 -10.40 -4.42
CA THR A 217 -4.91 -9.14 -4.84
C THR A 217 -5.52 -8.70 -6.17
N ASP A 218 -6.06 -7.48 -6.29
CA ASP A 218 -6.72 -7.04 -7.53
C ASP A 218 -5.78 -7.17 -8.74
N ALA A 219 -6.25 -7.85 -9.79
CA ALA A 219 -5.52 -8.09 -11.02
C ALA A 219 -5.42 -6.83 -11.92
N CYS A 220 -6.17 -5.76 -11.61
CA CYS A 220 -6.29 -4.55 -12.42
C CYS A 220 -6.60 -4.90 -13.88
N LEU A 221 -5.79 -4.55 -14.88
CA LEU A 221 -6.06 -4.87 -16.30
C LEU A 221 -5.76 -6.33 -16.69
N PHE A 222 -5.46 -7.21 -15.73
CA PHE A 222 -5.35 -8.66 -15.90
C PHE A 222 -6.53 -9.38 -15.27
N SER A 223 -6.53 -10.70 -15.39
CA SER A 223 -7.44 -11.63 -14.73
C SER A 223 -6.66 -12.72 -14.04
N TRP A 224 -7.17 -13.21 -12.90
CA TRP A 224 -6.68 -14.43 -12.24
C TRP A 224 -7.36 -15.72 -12.75
N VAL A 225 -8.40 -15.59 -13.57
CA VAL A 225 -9.20 -16.73 -14.06
C VAL A 225 -8.30 -17.69 -14.84
N ASN A 226 -8.49 -19.00 -14.63
CA ASN A 226 -7.73 -20.07 -15.29
C ASN A 226 -6.20 -19.96 -15.13
N GLY A 227 -5.71 -19.50 -13.98
CA GLY A 227 -4.27 -19.31 -13.73
C GLY A 227 -3.72 -17.97 -14.20
N GLY A 228 -4.59 -17.14 -14.77
CA GLY A 228 -4.39 -15.75 -15.13
C GLY A 228 -3.86 -15.52 -16.54
N ASP A 229 -4.18 -14.35 -17.10
CA ASP A 229 -3.85 -13.95 -18.48
C ASP A 229 -2.58 -13.10 -18.58
N PHE A 230 -1.68 -13.26 -17.60
CA PHE A 230 -0.38 -12.59 -17.49
C PHE A 230 0.51 -12.95 -18.69
N ASN A 231 0.90 -11.94 -19.48
CA ASN A 231 1.60 -12.13 -20.76
C ASN A 231 2.88 -11.28 -20.88
N GLY A 232 3.42 -10.82 -19.76
CA GLY A 232 4.63 -10.00 -19.68
C GLY A 232 4.47 -8.56 -20.16
N ARG A 233 3.28 -8.14 -20.60
CA ARG A 233 3.05 -6.80 -21.14
C ARG A 233 2.75 -5.79 -20.04
N ILE A 234 3.00 -4.52 -20.37
CA ILE A 234 2.44 -3.38 -19.65
C ILE A 234 1.06 -3.10 -20.28
N ARG A 235 0.02 -3.07 -19.46
CA ARG A 235 -1.36 -2.77 -19.86
C ARG A 235 -1.78 -1.44 -19.24
N VAL A 236 -2.30 -0.55 -20.08
CA VAL A 236 -2.95 0.71 -19.71
C VAL A 236 -4.18 0.88 -20.61
N ASN A 237 -5.19 1.60 -20.14
CA ASN A 237 -6.34 1.93 -21.00
C ASN A 237 -5.91 2.91 -22.09
N GLN A 238 -6.22 2.60 -23.36
CA GLN A 238 -5.79 3.40 -24.52
C GLN A 238 -6.84 4.43 -24.95
N SER A 239 -8.05 4.32 -24.40
CA SER A 239 -9.19 5.16 -24.69
C SER A 239 -10.21 5.16 -23.54
N ILE A 240 -11.14 6.11 -23.58
CA ILE A 240 -12.32 6.12 -22.70
C ILE A 240 -13.15 4.83 -22.88
N ALA A 241 -13.23 4.30 -24.11
CA ALA A 241 -13.99 3.09 -24.41
C ALA A 241 -13.42 1.86 -23.70
N ASP A 242 -12.09 1.75 -23.60
CA ASP A 242 -11.41 0.66 -22.86
C ASP A 242 -11.74 0.74 -21.37
N ALA A 243 -11.59 1.93 -20.77
CA ALA A 243 -11.91 2.15 -19.36
C ALA A 243 -13.38 1.84 -19.05
N GLN A 244 -14.31 2.22 -19.95
CA GLN A 244 -15.72 1.85 -19.83
C GLN A 244 -15.96 0.34 -19.99
N ALA A 245 -15.20 -0.35 -20.83
CA ALA A 245 -15.26 -1.80 -20.95
C ALA A 245 -14.83 -2.49 -19.65
N GLU A 246 -13.79 -1.99 -18.98
CA GLU A 246 -13.37 -2.49 -17.67
C GLU A 246 -14.43 -2.26 -16.59
N LYS A 247 -15.06 -1.07 -16.57
CA LYS A 247 -16.21 -0.80 -15.69
C LYS A 247 -17.35 -1.81 -15.87
N ARG A 248 -17.69 -2.15 -17.13
CA ARG A 248 -18.73 -3.14 -17.44
C ARG A 248 -18.39 -4.55 -16.98
N LYS A 249 -17.11 -4.93 -16.94
CA LYS A 249 -16.66 -6.25 -16.43
C LYS A 249 -16.77 -6.35 -14.90
N ARG A 250 -16.85 -5.21 -14.20
CA ARG A 250 -16.80 -5.12 -12.73
C ARG A 250 -17.96 -4.28 -12.18
N PRO A 251 -19.22 -4.68 -12.43
CA PRO A 251 -20.39 -3.88 -12.02
C PRO A 251 -20.51 -3.74 -10.49
N TYR A 252 -19.81 -4.58 -9.71
CA TYR A 252 -19.80 -4.57 -8.25
C TYR A 252 -18.78 -3.59 -7.63
N LEU A 253 -17.98 -2.90 -8.44
CA LEU A 253 -17.03 -1.87 -8.00
C LEU A 253 -17.54 -0.44 -8.24
N LEU A 254 -18.77 -0.30 -8.74
CA LEU A 254 -19.48 0.97 -8.95
C LEU A 254 -20.65 1.06 -7.98
#